data_AF-A0A2X3EXZ2-F1
#
_entry.id   AF-A0A2X3EXZ2-F1
#
_cell.length_a   1.000
_cell.length_b   1.000
_cell.length_c   1.000
_cell.angle_alpha   90.00
_cell.angle_beta   90.00
_cell.angle_gamma   90.00
#
_symmetry.space_group_name_H-M   'P 1'
#
loop_
_entity.id
_entity.type
_entity.pdbx_description
1 polymer ?
#
loop_
_entity_poly.entity_id
_entity_poly.type
_entity_poly.pdbx_seq_one_letter_code
_entity_poly.pdbx_strand_id
1 'polypeptide(L)' 'MRIHILGICGTFMGGLAMLARSLGHEVTGSDANVYRR' A
#
# COMPACT_ATOMS: atom_id res chain seq x y z
N MET A 1 10.91 9.25 -2.80
CA MET A 1 10.89 8.31 -1.65
C MET A 1 9.98 7.15 -2.03
N ARG A 2 10.43 5.90 -1.87
CA ARG A 2 9.63 4.72 -2.19
C ARG A 2 9.14 4.09 -0.89
N ILE A 3 7.83 3.97 -0.72
CA ILE A 3 7.21 3.44 0.49
C ILE A 3 6.77 2.00 0.18
N HIS A 4 7.28 1.03 0.94
CA HIS A 4 6.89 -0.37 0.82
C HIS A 4 6.02 -0.77 2.02
N ILE A 5 4.78 -1.14 1.75
CA ILE A 5 3.78 -1.48 2.77
C ILE A 5 3.63 -3.00 2.82
N LEU A 6 3.99 -3.60 3.95
CA LEU A 6 3.68 -5.00 4.25
C LEU A 6 2.25 -5.05 4.84
N GLY A 7 1.34 -5.79 4.20
CA GLY A 7 -0.07 -5.85 4.61
C GLY A 7 -0.96 -4.77 3.97
N ILE A 8 -0.76 -4.47 2.68
CA ILE A 8 -1.47 -3.37 2.01
C ILE A 8 -2.96 -3.64 1.74
N CYS A 9 -3.47 -4.87 1.90
CA CYS A 9 -4.88 -5.16 1.58
C CYS A 9 -5.90 -4.61 2.60
N GLY A 10 -5.44 -4.10 3.74
CA GLY A 10 -6.31 -3.41 4.70
C GLY A 10 -6.93 -2.16 4.08
N THR A 11 -8.24 -1.96 4.25
CA THR A 11 -8.95 -0.73 3.82
C THR A 11 -8.31 0.55 4.35
N PHE A 12 -7.76 0.50 5.57
CA PHE A 12 -6.98 1.59 6.16
C PHE A 12 -5.69 1.89 5.36
N MET A 13 -4.97 0.86 4.93
CA MET A 13 -3.73 0.99 4.17
C MET A 13 -3.97 1.47 2.74
N GLY A 14 -5.14 1.17 2.15
CA GLY A 14 -5.57 1.72 0.87
C GLY A 14 -5.74 3.25 0.91
N GLY A 15 -6.34 3.78 1.98
CA GLY A 15 -6.46 5.23 2.18
C GLY A 15 -5.10 5.91 2.39
N LEU A 16 -4.23 5.29 3.19
CA LEU A 16 -2.87 5.77 3.42
C LEU A 16 -2.02 5.76 2.13
N ALA A 17 -2.17 4.72 1.30
CA ALA A 17 -1.49 4.61 0.02
C ALA A 17 -1.94 5.71 -0.96
N MET A 18 -3.23 6.07 -0.97
CA MET A 18 -3.72 7.18 -1.79
C MET A 18 -3.17 8.54 -1.35
N LEU A 19 -3.12 8.80 -0.04
CA LEU A 19 -2.51 10.02 0.53
C LEU A 19 -1.01 10.11 0.21
N ALA A 20 -0.28 9.02 0.39
CA ALA A 20 1.14 8.98 0.05
C ALA A 20 1.36 9.18 -1.46
N ARG A 21 0.49 8.64 -2.32
CA ARG A 21 0.52 8.89 -3.76
C ARG A 21 0.19 10.34 -4.12
N SER A 22 -0.76 10.99 -3.41
CA SER A 22 -1.09 12.39 -3.64
C SER A 22 0.03 13.35 -3.24
N LEU A 23 0.88 12.93 -2.29
CA LEU A 23 2.10 13.63 -1.89
C LEU A 23 3.29 13.39 -2.84
N GLY A 24 3.09 12.65 -3.93
CA GLY A 24 4.13 12.35 -4.91
C GLY A 24 5.07 11.22 -4.49
N HIS A 25 4.69 10.41 -3.49
CA HIS A 25 5.45 9.25 -3.09
C HIS A 25 5.02 8.01 -3.88
N GLU A 26 6.00 7.20 -4.28
CA GLU A 26 5.77 5.93 -4.94
C GLU A 26 5.45 4.88 -3.87
N VAL A 27 4.20 4.42 -3.81
CA VAL A 27 3.75 3.43 -2.85
C VAL A 27 3.65 2.07 -3.52
N THR A 28 4.33 1.10 -2.94
CA THR A 28 4.27 -0.32 -3.32
C THR A 28 3.84 -1.10 -2.09
N GLY A 29 3.18 -2.24 -2.27
CA GLY A 29 2.81 -3.07 -1.14
C GLY A 29 2.79 -4.54 -1.50
N SER A 30 3.11 -5.35 -0.50
CA SER A 30 3.01 -6.80 -0.56
C SER A 30 2.07 -7.23 0.56
N ASP A 31 1.10 -8.06 0.23
CA ASP A 31 0.16 -8.59 1.19
C ASP A 31 0.12 -10.11 1.07
N ALA A 32 0.32 -10.80 2.20
CA ALA A 32 0.33 -12.26 2.24
C ALA A 32 -1.04 -12.89 1.94
N ASN A 33 -2.12 -12.10 2.00
CA ASN A 33 -3.51 -12.53 1.87
C ASN A 33 -4.10 -12.24 0.47
N VAL A 34 -3.43 -11.46 -0.39
CA VAL A 34 -3.94 -11.07 -1.72
C VAL A 34 -3.57 -12.09 -2.81
N TYR A 35 -2.60 -12.98 -2.57
CA TYR A 35 -2.09 -13.92 -3.57
C TYR A 35 -2.23 -15.41 -3.21
N ARG A 36 -3.05 -15.76 -2.22
CA ARG A 36 -3.57 -17.13 -2.05
C ARG A 36 -5.01 -17.26 -2.58
N ARG A 37 -5.24 -16.82 -3.82
CA ARG A 37 -6.30 -17.38 -4.67
C ARG A 37 -6.01 -17.13 -6.15
#